data_AF-A0A822VEL9-F1
#
_entry.id   AF-A0A822VEL9-F1
#
_cell.length_a   1.000
_cell.length_b   1.000
_cell.length_c   1.000
_cell.angle_alpha   90.00
_cell.angle_beta   90.00
_cell.angle_gamma   90.00
#
_symmetry.space_group_name_H-M   'P 1'
#
loop_
_entity.id
_entity.type
_entity.pdbx_description
1 polymer ?
#
loop_
_entity_poly.entity_id
_entity_poly.type
_entity_poly.pdbx_seq_one_letter_code
_entity_poly.pdbx_strand_id
1 'polypeptide(L)' 'MFLPPYSPDFNPIENAFSKLKAMLRARAERKIDALWDVVGTLIPRFTSEECANYFRAAGYDPD' A
#
# COMPACT_ATOMS: atom_id res chain seq x y z
N MET A 1 13.86 5.94 -13.40
CA MET A 1 12.55 5.69 -14.05
C MET A 1 11.61 6.85 -13.71
N PHE A 2 10.97 7.46 -14.70
CA PHE A 2 10.01 8.57 -14.49
C PHE A 2 8.59 8.06 -14.75
N LEU A 3 7.66 8.33 -13.83
CA LEU A 3 6.24 8.03 -14.02
C LEU A 3 5.62 9.07 -14.96
N PRO A 4 4.90 8.66 -16.03
CA PRO A 4 4.12 9.58 -16.81
C PRO A 4 3.02 10.22 -15.94
N PRO A 5 2.63 11.49 -16.20
CA PRO A 5 1.54 12.14 -15.48
C PRO A 5 0.27 11.29 -15.48
N TYR A 6 -0.46 11.27 -14.35
CA TYR A 6 -1.74 10.59 -14.18
C TYR A 6 -1.76 9.10 -14.56
N SER A 7 -0.67 8.38 -14.28
CA SER A 7 -0.58 6.94 -14.54
C SER A 7 -0.63 6.12 -13.26
N PRO A 8 -1.81 6.01 -12.61
CA PRO A 8 -1.95 5.29 -11.34
C PRO A 8 -1.61 3.79 -11.47
N ASP A 9 -1.83 3.21 -12.64
CA ASP A 9 -1.56 1.79 -12.91
C ASP A 9 -0.06 1.46 -12.89
N PHE A 10 0.80 2.46 -13.14
CA PHE A 10 2.26 2.32 -13.05
C PHE A 10 2.80 2.78 -11.68
N ASN A 11 1.95 3.04 -10.69
CA ASN A 11 2.41 3.47 -9.38
C ASN A 11 2.24 2.35 -8.34
N PRO A 12 3.31 1.64 -7.94
CA PRO A 12 3.22 0.51 -7.02
C PRO A 12 2.66 0.89 -5.65
N ILE A 13 2.74 2.18 -5.27
CA ILE A 13 2.18 2.68 -4.03
C ILE A 13 0.64 2.55 -4.00
N GLU A 14 -0.04 2.63 -5.15
CA GLU A 14 -1.50 2.55 -5.22
C GLU A 14 -2.02 1.17 -4.80
N ASN A 15 -1.28 0.10 -5.12
CA ASN A 15 -1.58 -1.27 -4.68
C ASN A 15 -1.47 -1.38 -3.15
N ALA A 16 -0.36 -0.88 -2.59
CA ALA A 16 -0.14 -0.89 -1.14
C ALA A 16 -1.21 -0.08 -0.39
N PHE A 17 -1.52 1.12 -0.88
CA PHE A 17 -2.55 1.98 -0.27
C PHE A 17 -3.96 1.41 -0.44
N SER A 18 -4.26 0.71 -1.52
CA SER A 18 -5.55 0.03 -1.70
C SER A 18 -5.75 -1.06 -0.63
N LYS A 19 -4.73 -1.89 -0.38
CA LYS A 19 -4.74 -2.88 0.71
C LYS A 19 -4.87 -2.21 2.08
N LEU A 20 -4.07 -1.17 2.37
CA LEU A 20 -4.14 -0.44 3.63
C LEU A 20 -5.54 0.14 3.87
N LYS A 21 -6.10 0.84 2.87
CA LYS A 21 -7.44 1.41 2.92
C LYS A 21 -8.51 0.33 3.20
N ALA A 22 -8.40 -0.85 2.60
CA ALA A 22 -9.32 -1.96 2.85
C ALA A 22 -9.25 -2.44 4.32
N MET A 23 -8.04 -2.62 4.86
CA MET A 23 -7.84 -3.05 6.25
C MET A 23 -8.33 -1.99 7.25
N LEU A 24 -8.09 -0.71 6.99
CA LEU A 24 -8.56 0.39 7.85
C LEU A 24 -10.09 0.48 7.86
N ARG A 25 -10.74 0.33 6.69
CA ARG A 25 -12.21 0.31 6.59
C ARG A 25 -12.82 -0.86 7.36
N ALA A 26 -12.18 -2.04 7.33
CA ALA A 26 -12.62 -3.21 8.09
C ALA A 26 -12.52 -3.01 9.61
N ARG A 27 -11.57 -2.21 10.10
CA ARG A 27 -11.41 -1.89 11.52
C ARG A 27 -12.41 -0.85 12.02
N ALA A 28 -12.90 0.01 11.14
CA ALA A 28 -13.95 0.99 11.42
C ALA A 28 -13.67 1.92 12.63
N GLU A 29 -12.41 2.23 12.90
CA GLU A 29 -12.04 3.18 13.95
C GLU A 29 -12.63 4.58 13.68
N ARG A 30 -12.94 5.31 14.76
CA ARG A 30 -13.57 6.65 14.72
C ARG A 30 -12.77 7.72 15.45
N LYS A 31 -11.58 7.36 15.96
CA LYS A 31 -10.68 8.29 16.63
C LYS A 31 -9.31 8.28 15.94
N ILE A 32 -8.65 9.43 15.93
CA ILE A 32 -7.38 9.64 15.23
C ILE A 32 -6.26 8.83 15.89
N ASP A 33 -6.18 8.83 17.22
CA ASP A 33 -5.24 8.03 18.01
C ASP A 33 -5.39 6.53 17.72
N ALA A 34 -6.61 6.01 17.78
CA ALA A 34 -6.90 4.61 17.46
C ALA A 34 -6.55 4.27 16.01
N LEU A 35 -6.75 5.20 15.07
CA LEU A 35 -6.35 5.01 13.68
C LEU A 35 -4.83 4.90 13.53
N TRP A 36 -4.06 5.72 14.23
CA TRP A 36 -2.60 5.65 14.23
C TRP A 36 -2.08 4.34 14.81
N ASP A 37 -2.66 3.89 15.93
CA ASP A 37 -2.31 2.60 16.53
C ASP A 37 -2.59 1.47 15.54
N VAL A 38 -3.77 1.46 14.92
CA VAL A 38 -4.13 0.47 13.91
C VAL A 38 -3.16 0.50 12.73
N VAL A 39 -2.80 1.67 12.20
CA VAL A 39 -1.80 1.76 11.13
C VAL A 39 -0.50 1.11 11.58
N GLY A 40 0.01 1.44 12.78
CA GLY A 40 1.21 0.82 13.35
C GLY A 40 1.14 -0.70 13.42
N THR A 41 -0.02 -1.27 13.78
CA THR A 41 -0.21 -2.74 13.79
C THR A 41 -0.32 -3.37 12.41
N LEU A 42 -0.69 -2.61 11.37
CA LEU A 42 -0.90 -3.11 10.02
C LEU A 42 0.37 -3.05 9.16
N ILE A 43 1.29 -2.10 9.41
CA ILE A 43 2.54 -1.97 8.64
C ILE A 43 3.34 -3.28 8.56
N PRO A 44 3.50 -4.08 9.63
CA PRO A 44 4.23 -5.35 9.56
C PRO A 44 3.61 -6.39 8.59
N ARG A 45 2.37 -6.19 8.12
CA ARG A 45 1.73 -7.09 7.15
C ARG A 45 2.13 -6.83 5.70
N PHE A 46 2.95 -5.81 5.44
CA PHE A 46 3.52 -5.51 4.13
C PHE A 46 4.94 -6.10 4.09
N THR A 47 5.03 -7.36 3.68
CA THR A 47 6.31 -8.09 3.62
C THR A 47 7.14 -7.60 2.44
N SER A 48 8.46 -7.82 2.48
CA SER A 48 9.35 -7.48 1.36
C SER A 48 8.95 -8.17 0.06
N GLU A 49 8.51 -9.44 0.15
CA GLU A 49 8.00 -10.20 -1.00
C GLU A 49 6.74 -9.58 -1.59
N GLU A 50 5.79 -9.20 -0.73
CA GLU A 50 4.56 -8.54 -1.19
C GLU A 50 4.85 -7.17 -1.83
N CYS A 51 5.77 -6.41 -1.23
CA CYS A 51 6.22 -5.15 -1.80
C CYS A 51 6.82 -5.35 -3.20
N ALA A 52 7.68 -6.37 -3.38
CA ALA A 52 8.23 -6.72 -4.69
C ALA A 52 7.13 -7.07 -5.71
N ASN A 53 6.05 -7.73 -5.27
CA ASN A 53 4.90 -8.02 -6.13
C ASN A 53 4.16 -6.76 -6.58
N TYR A 54 4.08 -5.71 -5.76
CA TYR A 54 3.50 -4.43 -6.18
C TYR A 54 4.31 -3.75 -7.27
N PHE A 55 5.65 -3.79 -7.16
CA PHE A 55 6.55 -3.29 -8.20
C PHE A 55 6.36 -4.06 -9.50
N ARG A 56 6.35 -5.40 -9.45
CA ARG A 56 6.12 -6.23 -10.64
C ARG A 56 4.76 -5.97 -11.28
N ALA A 57 3.70 -5.85 -10.47
CA ALA A 57 2.36 -5.53 -10.96
C ALA A 57 2.27 -4.17 -11.67
N ALA A 58 3.12 -3.21 -11.26
CA ALA A 58 3.22 -1.89 -11.88
C ALA A 58 4.22 -1.86 -13.06
N GLY A 59 4.76 -3.02 -13.49
CA GLY A 59 5.68 -3.12 -14.64
C GLY A 59 7.15 -2.86 -14.31
N TYR A 60 7.53 -2.92 -13.03
CA TYR A 60 8.92 -2.80 -12.58
C TYR A 60 9.44 -4.20 -12.22
N ASP A 61 10.31 -4.77 -13.04
CA ASP A 61 11.04 -5.97 -12.63
C ASP A 61 12.23 -5.58 -11.75
N PRO A 62 12.48 -6.31 -10.65
CA PRO A 62 13.79 -6.28 -10.02
C PRO A 62 14.78 -6.99 -10.95
N ASP A 63 15.80 -6.27 -11.42
CA ASP A 63 16.98 -6.87 -12.07
C ASP A 63 17.60 -7.97 -11.17
#